data_AF-A0A816N271-F1
#
_entry.id   AF-A0A816N271-F1
#
_cell.length_a   1.000
_cell.length_b   1.000
_cell.length_c   1.000
_cell.angle_alpha   90.00
_cell.angle_beta   90.00
_cell.angle_gamma   90.00
#
_symmetry.space_group_name_H-M   'P 1'
#
loop_
_entity.id
_entity.type
_entity.pdbx_description
1 polymer ?
#
loop_
_entity_poly.entity_id
_entity_poly.type
_entity_poly.pdbx_seq_one_letter_code
_entity_poly.pdbx_strand_id
1 'polypeptide(L)'
;MVNVTRTTNSLTIHLQATELDILSSLEVITNANKLIQKMRNDDEALNNILLVAEAVVEPFNIDIDQEFNRLYRVRQRSRRIDENPSTAVQLTRETFYLKLFRQILDHLYTAYNDYLQVLNGKLLCFHNLTPNRIQQLTVDDCKIMYKIVPGLSGEELLFTEFELLRDSIEQCENMNNVVPLLQKFGHLYPRVARVYNFLFTLPITTATNERCFSKLKFIKNKLRTTLKNEKLGFFYYVLY
;
A
#
# COMPACT_ATOMS: atom_id res chain seq x y z
N MET A 1 14.03 12.24 10.42
CA MET A 1 13.46 11.58 9.21
C MET A 1 13.95 10.14 9.01
N VAL A 2 15.24 9.85 9.25
CA VAL A 2 15.84 8.51 9.04
C VAL A 2 15.08 7.37 9.71
N ASN A 3 14.54 7.57 10.92
CA ASN A 3 13.80 6.52 11.62
C ASN A 3 12.46 6.19 10.96
N VAL A 4 11.73 7.19 10.44
CA VAL A 4 10.49 6.97 9.66
C VAL A 4 10.81 6.27 8.35
N THR A 5 11.86 6.71 7.64
CA THR A 5 12.24 6.10 6.37
C THR A 5 12.75 4.66 6.56
N ARG A 6 13.43 4.36 7.67
CA ARG A 6 13.85 2.99 7.99
C ARG A 6 12.67 2.08 8.29
N THR A 7 11.67 2.55 9.03
CA THR A 7 10.50 1.75 9.38
C THR A 7 9.63 1.50 8.16
N THR A 8 9.41 2.52 7.32
CA THR A 8 8.69 2.35 6.04
C THR A 8 9.48 1.47 5.06
N ASN A 9 10.81 1.62 4.97
CA ASN A 9 11.63 0.78 4.11
C ASN A 9 11.63 -0.69 4.53
N SER A 10 11.75 -0.96 5.84
CA SER A 10 11.63 -2.33 6.37
C SER A 10 10.28 -2.94 6.03
N LEU A 11 9.19 -2.20 6.25
CA LEU A 11 7.84 -2.61 5.85
C LEU A 11 7.75 -2.91 4.35
N THR A 12 8.28 -2.04 3.49
CA THR A 12 8.27 -2.23 2.04
C THR A 12 9.01 -3.50 1.63
N ILE A 13 10.18 -3.76 2.22
CA ILE A 13 10.95 -4.99 1.94
C ILE A 13 10.16 -6.23 2.37
N HIS A 14 9.54 -6.19 3.55
CA HIS A 14 8.71 -7.30 4.03
C HIS A 14 7.50 -7.54 3.13
N LEU A 15 6.76 -6.48 2.74
CA LEU A 15 5.59 -6.58 1.84
C LEU A 15 5.94 -7.04 0.43
N GLN A 16 7.20 -6.90 0.00
CA GLN A 16 7.69 -7.35 -1.30
C GLN A 16 8.26 -8.78 -1.26
N ALA A 17 8.31 -9.42 -0.09
CA ALA A 17 8.83 -10.78 0.04
C ALA A 17 7.89 -11.78 -0.64
N THR A 18 8.46 -12.73 -1.39
CA THR A 18 7.72 -13.72 -2.17
C THR A 18 6.98 -14.75 -1.30
N GLU A 19 7.39 -14.91 -0.05
CA GLU A 19 6.81 -15.87 0.90
C GLU A 19 5.77 -15.25 1.84
N LEU A 20 5.43 -13.97 1.67
CA LEU A 20 4.58 -13.28 2.62
C LEU A 20 3.10 -13.71 2.49
N ASP A 21 2.54 -14.18 3.59
CA ASP A 21 1.14 -14.53 3.75
C ASP A 21 0.25 -13.29 3.97
N ILE A 22 -1.03 -13.38 3.61
CA ILE A 22 -2.03 -12.31 3.79
C ILE A 22 -2.17 -11.94 5.28
N LEU A 23 -2.20 -12.93 6.19
CA LEU A 23 -2.27 -12.67 7.64
C LEU A 23 -1.00 -12.01 8.17
N SER A 24 0.18 -12.52 7.77
CA SER A 24 1.45 -11.92 8.14
C SER A 24 1.56 -10.48 7.63
N SER A 25 1.10 -10.21 6.41
CA SER A 25 1.04 -8.86 5.85
C SER A 25 0.21 -7.92 6.74
N LEU A 26 -0.97 -8.38 7.17
CA LEU A 26 -1.87 -7.62 8.04
C LEU A 26 -1.22 -7.32 9.39
N GLU A 27 -0.55 -8.30 10.00
CA GLU A 27 0.19 -8.10 11.24
C GLU A 27 1.32 -7.07 11.08
N VAL A 28 2.13 -7.20 10.04
CA VAL A 28 3.27 -6.30 9.81
C VAL A 28 2.77 -4.85 9.60
N ILE A 29 1.68 -4.65 8.85
CA ILE A 29 1.12 -3.31 8.61
C ILE A 29 0.47 -2.74 9.86
N THR A 30 -0.26 -3.55 10.63
CA THR A 30 -0.84 -3.09 11.91
C THR A 30 0.25 -2.69 12.91
N ASN A 31 1.35 -3.43 12.96
CA ASN A 31 2.51 -3.08 13.77
C ASN A 31 3.19 -1.79 13.29
N ALA A 32 3.33 -1.60 11.98
CA ALA A 32 3.85 -0.35 11.41
C ALA A 32 2.95 0.86 11.75
N ASN A 33 1.63 0.70 11.67
CA ASN A 33 0.68 1.74 12.06
C ASN A 33 0.76 2.11 13.55
N LYS A 34 0.89 1.11 14.43
CA LYS A 34 1.13 1.35 15.87
C LYS A 34 2.41 2.15 16.09
N LEU A 35 3.48 1.84 15.34
CA LEU A 35 4.74 2.56 15.44
C LEU A 35 4.62 4.00 14.93
N ILE A 36 3.97 4.24 13.79
CA ILE A 36 3.71 5.59 13.27
C ILE A 36 2.91 6.42 14.29
N GLN A 37 1.87 5.83 14.89
CA GLN A 37 1.08 6.50 15.93
C GLN A 37 1.90 6.81 17.18
N LYS A 38 2.78 5.90 17.62
CA LYS A 38 3.73 6.18 18.72
C LYS A 38 4.64 7.37 18.38
N MET A 39 5.21 7.39 17.17
CA MET A 39 6.07 8.49 16.71
C MET A 39 5.32 9.83 16.60
N ARG A 40 4.01 9.79 16.33
CA ARG A 40 3.16 10.98 16.25
C ARG A 40 2.86 11.58 17.62
N ASN A 41 2.69 10.75 18.64
CA ASN A 41 2.31 11.17 19.99
C ASN A 41 3.51 11.50 20.89
N ASP A 42 4.73 11.19 20.44
CA ASP A 42 5.97 11.48 21.14
C ASP A 42 6.56 12.82 20.68
N ASP A 43 6.15 13.89 21.35
CA ASP A 43 6.59 15.26 21.07
C ASP A 43 8.08 15.48 21.40
N GLU A 44 8.61 14.74 22.38
CA GLU A 44 10.01 14.85 22.80
C GLU A 44 10.95 14.24 21.75
N ALA A 45 10.62 13.04 21.25
CA ALA A 45 11.37 12.43 20.15
C ALA A 45 11.33 13.29 18.88
N LEU A 46 10.21 13.97 18.64
CA LEU A 46 10.02 14.89 17.53
C LEU A 46 10.93 16.13 17.64
N ASN A 47 11.02 16.72 18.82
CA ASN A 47 11.95 17.84 19.08
C ASN A 47 13.42 17.38 19.00
N ASN A 48 13.74 16.19 19.50
CA ASN A 48 15.08 15.62 19.39
C ASN A 48 15.54 15.44 17.94
N ILE A 49 14.62 15.12 17.00
CA ILE A 49 14.96 15.06 15.57
C ILE A 49 15.38 16.43 15.04
N LEU A 50 14.77 17.51 15.53
CA LEU A 50 15.11 18.87 15.14
C LEU A 50 16.48 19.26 15.70
N LEU A 51 16.76 18.97 16.98
CA LEU A 51 18.08 19.18 17.60
C LEU A 51 19.20 18.44 16.88
N VAL A 52 18.97 17.17 16.51
CA VAL A 52 19.95 16.40 15.73
C VAL A 52 20.17 17.01 14.34
N ALA A 53 19.13 17.55 13.71
CA ALA A 53 19.28 18.21 12.42
C ALA A 53 20.09 19.52 12.53
N GLU A 54 19.92 20.27 13.62
CA GLU A 54 20.73 21.47 13.91
C GLU A 54 22.21 21.12 14.11
N ALA A 55 22.50 20.10 14.90
CA ALA A 55 23.87 19.63 15.15
C ALA A 55 24.58 19.16 13.86
N VAL A 56 23.84 18.68 12.85
CA VAL A 56 24.41 18.31 11.54
C VAL A 56 24.75 19.56 10.70
N VAL A 57 24.06 20.67 10.92
CA VAL A 57 24.23 21.93 10.16
C VAL A 57 25.27 22.84 10.80
N GLU A 58 25.49 22.75 12.11
CA GLU A 58 26.51 23.51 12.86
C GLU A 58 27.90 23.54 12.18
N PRO A 59 28.47 22.42 11.68
CA PRO A 59 29.79 22.43 11.05
C PRO A 59 29.87 23.25 9.76
N PHE A 60 28.73 23.56 9.13
CA PHE A 60 28.66 24.31 7.88
C PHE A 60 28.54 25.83 8.12
N ASN A 61 28.44 26.27 9.38
CA ASN A 61 28.36 27.68 9.77
C ASN A 61 27.21 28.44 9.08
N ILE A 62 26.09 27.75 8.85
CA ILE A 62 24.89 28.29 8.21
C ILE A 62 23.96 28.83 9.30
N ASP A 63 23.56 30.09 9.19
CA ASP A 63 22.49 30.65 10.02
C ASP A 63 21.14 30.06 9.59
N ILE A 64 20.63 29.15 10.41
CA ILE A 64 19.42 28.36 10.12
C ILE A 64 18.17 29.25 10.10
N ASP A 65 18.09 30.27 10.96
CA ASP A 65 16.93 31.15 11.06
C ASP A 65 16.91 32.16 9.91
N GLN A 66 18.08 32.67 9.51
CA GLN A 66 18.19 33.53 8.34
C GLN A 66 17.80 32.79 7.05
N GLU A 67 18.27 31.55 6.89
CA GLU A 67 17.95 30.71 5.73
C GLU A 67 16.47 30.31 5.70
N PHE A 68 15.87 29.99 6.87
CA PHE A 68 14.43 29.73 6.98
C PHE A 68 13.60 30.93 6.54
N ASN A 69 13.95 32.14 7.00
CA ASN A 69 13.26 33.37 6.62
C ASN A 69 13.44 33.74 5.13
N ARG A 70 14.55 33.31 4.51
CA ARG A 70 14.79 33.46 3.06
C ARG A 70 13.86 32.56 2.24
N LEU A 71 13.70 31.30 2.64
CA LEU A 71 12.93 30.29 1.91
C LEU A 71 11.42 30.41 2.18
N TYR A 72 11.05 30.65 3.43
CA TYR A 72 9.66 30.72 3.90
C TYR A 72 9.33 32.15 4.31
N ARG A 73 9.15 33.00 3.30
CA ARG A 73 8.85 34.41 3.51
C ARG A 73 7.52 34.56 4.25
N VAL A 74 7.55 35.21 5.41
CA VAL A 74 6.34 35.52 6.18
C VAL A 74 5.38 36.32 5.30
N ARG A 75 4.13 35.85 5.19
CA ARG A 75 3.10 36.57 4.44
C ARG A 75 2.92 37.96 5.04
N GLN A 76 3.10 38.99 4.22
CA GLN A 76 2.85 40.36 4.64
C GLN A 76 1.36 40.52 5.01
N ARG A 77 1.11 41.20 6.12
CA ARG A 77 -0.24 41.39 6.68
C ARG A 77 -1.16 42.04 5.64
N SER A 78 -2.39 41.53 5.53
CA SER A 78 -3.46 42.20 4.79
C SER A 78 -3.79 43.55 5.45
N ARG A 79 -4.02 44.59 4.66
CA ARG A 79 -4.41 45.92 5.19
C ARG A 79 -5.91 46.04 5.48
N ARG A 80 -6.66 44.93 5.45
CA ARG A 80 -8.11 44.93 5.68
C ARG A 80 -8.43 45.12 7.16
N ILE A 81 -9.49 45.90 7.42
CA ILE A 81 -9.85 46.41 8.76
C ILE A 81 -10.42 45.29 9.66
N ASP A 82 -11.00 44.25 9.06
CA ASP A 82 -11.68 43.17 9.78
C ASP A 82 -10.76 42.01 10.25
N GLU A 83 -9.45 42.07 9.95
CA GLU A 83 -8.48 41.05 10.39
C GLU A 83 -7.74 41.49 11.67
N ASN A 84 -8.12 40.90 12.81
CA ASN A 84 -7.52 41.18 14.13
C ASN A 84 -6.11 40.57 14.24
N PRO A 85 -5.05 41.39 14.38
CA PRO A 85 -3.65 40.94 14.39
C PRO A 85 -3.27 40.11 15.61
N SER A 86 -4.02 40.25 16.71
CA SER A 86 -3.78 39.54 17.98
C SER A 86 -4.04 38.03 17.88
N THR A 87 -4.74 37.59 16.82
CA THR A 87 -5.16 36.18 16.63
C THR A 87 -4.29 35.46 15.59
N ALA A 88 -3.28 36.13 15.01
CA ALA A 88 -2.41 35.53 14.00
C ALA A 88 -1.36 34.61 14.66
N VAL A 89 -1.35 33.32 14.27
CA VAL A 89 -0.34 32.36 14.72
C VAL A 89 1.02 32.74 14.11
N GLN A 90 2.01 33.04 14.96
CA GLN A 90 3.40 33.18 14.53
C GLN A 90 3.95 31.79 14.18
N LEU A 91 4.30 31.59 12.92
CA LEU A 91 4.89 30.34 12.44
C LEU A 91 6.40 30.36 12.73
N THR A 92 6.78 29.85 13.90
CA THR A 92 8.18 29.56 14.23
C THR A 92 8.71 28.41 13.38
N ARG A 93 10.02 28.40 13.09
CA ARG A 93 10.72 27.31 12.39
C ARG A 93 10.37 25.92 12.95
N GLU A 94 10.42 25.79 14.27
CA GLU A 94 10.10 24.55 14.97
C GLU A 94 8.64 24.13 14.76
N THR A 95 7.70 25.05 14.95
CA THR A 95 6.27 24.74 14.77
C THR A 95 5.94 24.41 13.31
N PHE A 96 6.64 25.00 12.34
CA PHE A 96 6.52 24.64 10.93
C PHE A 96 6.99 23.20 10.66
N TYR A 97 8.21 22.85 11.05
CA TYR A 97 8.77 21.52 10.78
C TYR A 97 8.04 20.42 11.55
N LEU A 98 7.65 20.67 12.80
CA LEU A 98 6.83 19.74 13.58
C LEU A 98 5.46 19.52 12.93
N LYS A 99 4.82 20.59 12.45
CA LYS A 99 3.54 20.49 11.73
C LYS A 99 3.70 19.70 10.43
N LEU A 100 4.76 19.96 9.65
CA LEU A 100 5.04 19.24 8.42
C LEU A 100 5.29 17.75 8.70
N PHE A 101 6.06 17.43 9.74
CA PHE A 101 6.34 16.05 10.12
C PHE A 101 5.07 15.30 10.53
N ARG A 102 4.22 15.93 11.34
CA ARG A 102 2.91 15.36 11.70
C ARG A 102 2.04 15.11 10.47
N GLN A 103 2.02 16.04 9.51
CA GLN A 103 1.29 15.84 8.25
C GLN A 103 1.81 14.64 7.44
N ILE A 104 3.14 14.44 7.39
CA ILE A 104 3.73 13.29 6.71
C ILE A 104 3.34 11.98 7.41
N LEU A 105 3.41 11.94 8.76
CA LEU A 105 2.99 10.77 9.53
C LEU A 105 1.50 10.47 9.36
N ASP A 106 0.65 11.51 9.38
CA ASP A 106 -0.79 11.37 9.15
C ASP A 106 -1.08 10.83 7.76
N HIS A 107 -0.36 11.30 6.73
CA HIS A 107 -0.51 10.79 5.37
C HIS A 107 -0.10 9.32 5.25
N LEU A 108 1.05 8.94 5.83
CA LEU A 108 1.51 7.54 5.86
C LEU A 108 0.51 6.64 6.59
N TYR A 109 -0.01 7.09 7.73
CA TYR A 109 -1.00 6.36 8.52
C TYR A 109 -2.29 6.13 7.73
N THR A 110 -2.81 7.17 7.06
CA THR A 110 -3.99 7.04 6.20
C THR A 110 -3.74 6.05 5.07
N ALA A 111 -2.61 6.17 4.36
CA ALA A 111 -2.27 5.26 3.26
C ALA A 111 -2.19 3.79 3.70
N TYR A 112 -1.60 3.52 4.87
CA TYR A 112 -1.52 2.15 5.40
C TYR A 112 -2.87 1.64 5.91
N ASN A 113 -3.72 2.50 6.47
CA ASN A 113 -5.07 2.11 6.86
C ASN A 113 -5.95 1.81 5.64
N ASP A 114 -5.87 2.60 4.59
CA ASP A 114 -6.59 2.33 3.34
C ASP A 114 -6.19 0.95 2.80
N TYR A 115 -4.89 0.64 2.84
CA TYR A 115 -4.39 -0.68 2.44
C TYR A 115 -4.89 -1.81 3.36
N LEU A 116 -4.92 -1.60 4.68
CA LEU A 116 -5.51 -2.56 5.63
C LEU A 116 -7.00 -2.80 5.38
N GLN A 117 -7.76 -1.76 5.02
CA GLN A 117 -9.19 -1.91 4.69
C GLN A 117 -9.37 -2.74 3.43
N VAL A 118 -8.52 -2.54 2.42
CA VAL A 118 -8.53 -3.36 1.19
C VAL A 118 -8.17 -4.81 1.50
N LEU A 119 -7.11 -5.05 2.28
CA LEU A 119 -6.72 -6.40 2.68
C LEU A 119 -7.85 -7.11 3.43
N ASN A 120 -8.39 -6.48 4.47
CA ASN A 120 -9.47 -7.06 5.29
C ASN A 120 -10.77 -7.26 4.50
N GLY A 121 -11.16 -6.26 3.69
CA GLY A 121 -12.44 -6.28 3.01
C GLY A 121 -12.47 -7.10 1.72
N LYS A 122 -11.32 -7.32 1.06
CA LYS A 122 -11.27 -7.95 -0.27
C LYS A 122 -10.35 -9.16 -0.39
N LEU A 123 -9.26 -9.23 0.38
CA LEU A 123 -8.26 -10.28 0.19
C LEU A 123 -8.32 -11.34 1.29
N LEU A 124 -8.79 -10.99 2.49
CA LEU A 124 -8.83 -11.89 3.63
C LEU A 124 -9.67 -13.15 3.36
N CYS A 125 -10.76 -13.04 2.60
CA CYS A 125 -11.58 -14.21 2.25
C CYS A 125 -10.77 -15.29 1.51
N PHE A 126 -9.78 -14.91 0.69
CA PHE A 126 -8.97 -15.87 -0.09
C PHE A 126 -7.88 -16.56 0.73
N HIS A 127 -7.64 -16.13 1.97
CA HIS A 127 -6.57 -16.67 2.81
C HIS A 127 -6.70 -18.17 3.07
N ASN A 128 -7.94 -18.64 3.28
CA ASN A 128 -8.22 -20.05 3.56
C ASN A 128 -8.18 -20.93 2.30
N LEU A 129 -7.92 -20.38 1.10
CA LEU A 129 -7.89 -21.17 -0.14
C LEU A 129 -6.57 -21.92 -0.37
N THR A 130 -5.59 -21.76 0.51
CA THR A 130 -4.35 -22.53 0.47
C THR A 130 -4.59 -23.99 0.89
N PRO A 131 -3.88 -24.98 0.30
CA PRO A 131 -4.02 -26.40 0.66
C PRO A 131 -4.02 -26.67 2.17
N ASN A 132 -3.11 -26.02 2.91
CA ASN A 132 -2.95 -26.21 4.35
C ASN A 132 -4.09 -25.62 5.22
N ARG A 133 -4.93 -24.74 4.65
CA ARG A 133 -5.97 -24.00 5.40
C ARG A 133 -7.38 -24.20 4.87
N ILE A 134 -7.56 -24.99 3.81
CA ILE A 134 -8.86 -25.19 3.15
C ILE A 134 -9.93 -25.78 4.10
N GLN A 135 -9.51 -26.49 5.14
CA GLN A 135 -10.39 -26.99 6.21
C GLN A 135 -11.04 -25.87 7.05
N GLN A 136 -10.39 -24.70 7.13
CA GLN A 136 -10.85 -23.55 7.93
C GLN A 136 -11.79 -22.62 7.14
N LEU A 137 -12.08 -22.94 5.88
CA LEU A 137 -12.94 -22.13 5.03
C LEU A 137 -14.37 -22.05 5.60
N THR A 138 -14.84 -20.83 5.83
CA THR A 138 -16.19 -20.59 6.37
C THR A 138 -17.20 -20.27 5.28
N VAL A 139 -18.49 -20.42 5.58
CA VAL A 139 -19.57 -20.03 4.68
C VAL A 139 -19.53 -18.52 4.42
N ASP A 140 -19.20 -17.71 5.42
CA ASP A 140 -19.14 -16.26 5.29
C ASP A 140 -18.01 -15.80 4.36
N ASP A 141 -16.86 -16.50 4.35
CA ASP A 141 -15.79 -16.27 3.37
C ASP A 141 -16.32 -16.44 1.93
N CYS A 142 -17.09 -17.50 1.68
CA CYS A 142 -17.71 -17.75 0.38
C CYS A 142 -18.69 -16.64 -0.03
N LYS A 143 -19.47 -16.09 0.90
CA LYS A 143 -20.38 -14.96 0.62
C LYS A 143 -19.60 -13.70 0.22
N ILE A 144 -18.47 -13.45 0.88
CA ILE A 144 -17.59 -12.32 0.55
C ILE A 144 -16.95 -12.54 -0.82
N MET A 145 -16.44 -13.73 -1.11
CA MET A 145 -15.89 -14.08 -2.42
C MET A 145 -16.91 -13.90 -3.55
N TYR A 146 -18.16 -14.32 -3.32
CA TYR A 146 -19.25 -14.18 -4.29
C TYR A 146 -19.47 -12.72 -4.72
N LYS A 147 -19.33 -11.77 -3.78
CA LYS A 147 -19.46 -10.33 -4.07
C LYS A 147 -18.27 -9.75 -4.84
N ILE A 148 -17.09 -10.36 -4.69
CA ILE A 148 -15.84 -9.84 -5.26
C ILE A 148 -15.57 -10.42 -6.65
N VAL A 149 -15.82 -11.72 -6.82
CA VAL A 149 -15.42 -12.44 -8.04
C VAL A 149 -16.49 -12.24 -9.13
N PRO A 150 -16.13 -11.64 -10.28
CA PRO A 150 -17.10 -11.30 -11.32
C PRO A 150 -17.66 -12.55 -12.02
N GLY A 151 -18.98 -12.60 -12.16
CA GLY A 151 -19.69 -13.64 -12.90
C GLY A 151 -19.77 -15.00 -12.21
N LEU A 152 -19.67 -15.04 -10.88
CA LEU A 152 -20.10 -16.20 -10.11
C LEU A 152 -21.64 -16.29 -10.09
N SER A 153 -22.18 -17.51 -10.03
CA SER A 153 -23.63 -17.75 -9.98
C SER A 153 -23.95 -18.82 -8.93
N GLY A 154 -24.94 -18.57 -8.08
CA GLY A 154 -25.36 -19.48 -7.02
C GLY A 154 -24.43 -19.43 -5.80
N GLU A 155 -24.68 -18.47 -4.91
CA GLU A 155 -23.92 -18.22 -3.66
C GLU A 155 -23.85 -19.47 -2.77
N GLU A 156 -24.99 -20.14 -2.55
CA GLU A 156 -25.10 -21.32 -1.68
C GLU A 156 -24.34 -22.54 -2.22
N LEU A 157 -24.18 -22.63 -3.54
CA LEU A 157 -23.51 -23.75 -4.21
C LEU A 157 -21.99 -23.61 -4.22
N LEU A 158 -21.45 -22.42 -3.94
CA LEU A 158 -20.00 -22.23 -3.88
C LEU A 158 -19.39 -23.01 -2.73
N PHE A 159 -20.00 -22.94 -1.54
CA PHE A 159 -19.50 -23.62 -0.36
C PHE A 159 -19.56 -25.15 -0.53
N THR A 160 -20.64 -25.68 -1.10
CA THR A 160 -20.76 -27.12 -1.33
C THR A 160 -19.76 -27.63 -2.36
N GLU A 161 -19.47 -26.88 -3.43
CA GLU A 161 -18.40 -27.24 -4.37
C GLU A 161 -17.02 -27.24 -3.69
N PHE A 162 -16.76 -26.30 -2.78
CA PHE A 162 -15.53 -26.29 -1.99
C PHE A 162 -15.45 -27.49 -1.03
N GLU A 163 -16.55 -27.87 -0.39
CA GLU A 163 -16.59 -29.07 0.47
C GLU A 163 -16.27 -30.34 -0.32
N LEU A 164 -16.80 -30.48 -1.53
CA LEU A 164 -16.56 -31.65 -2.38
C LEU A 164 -15.10 -31.75 -2.87
N LEU A 165 -14.43 -30.62 -3.10
CA LEU A 165 -13.03 -30.58 -3.54
C LEU A 165 -12.02 -30.48 -2.37
N ARG A 166 -12.48 -30.31 -1.13
CA ARG A 166 -11.65 -29.99 0.04
C ARG A 166 -10.51 -30.98 0.23
N ASP A 167 -10.81 -32.28 0.26
CA ASP A 167 -9.81 -33.33 0.48
C ASP A 167 -8.78 -33.39 -0.66
N SER A 168 -9.21 -33.11 -1.89
CA SER A 168 -8.32 -33.10 -3.06
C SER A 168 -7.41 -31.88 -3.08
N ILE A 169 -7.90 -30.73 -2.60
CA ILE A 169 -7.11 -29.50 -2.46
C ILE A 169 -6.10 -29.66 -1.31
N GLU A 170 -6.50 -30.27 -0.19
CA GLU A 170 -5.63 -30.50 0.96
C GLU A 170 -4.45 -31.41 0.63
N GLN A 171 -4.64 -32.39 -0.24
CA GLN A 171 -3.56 -33.28 -0.72
C GLN A 171 -2.53 -32.56 -1.62
N CYS A 172 -2.77 -31.31 -2.03
CA CYS A 172 -1.83 -30.56 -2.83
C CYS A 172 -0.69 -30.00 -1.95
N GLU A 173 0.56 -30.27 -2.32
CA GLU A 173 1.72 -29.75 -1.57
C GLU A 173 1.78 -28.21 -1.57
N ASN A 174 1.42 -27.59 -2.70
CA ASN A 174 1.52 -26.16 -2.91
C ASN A 174 0.38 -25.61 -3.75
N MET A 175 0.20 -24.29 -3.71
CA MET A 175 -0.83 -23.58 -4.49
C MET A 175 -0.70 -23.81 -6.01
N ASN A 176 0.53 -24.03 -6.51
CA ASN A 176 0.78 -24.37 -7.92
C ASN A 176 0.18 -25.73 -8.33
N ASN A 177 0.09 -26.69 -7.40
CA ASN A 177 -0.46 -28.02 -7.64
C ASN A 177 -1.99 -28.02 -7.68
N VAL A 178 -2.63 -26.92 -7.26
CA VAL A 178 -4.09 -26.76 -7.41
C VAL A 178 -4.46 -26.49 -8.88
N VAL A 179 -3.59 -25.87 -9.68
CA VAL A 179 -3.85 -25.64 -11.11
C VAL A 179 -4.14 -26.93 -11.89
N PRO A 180 -3.29 -27.99 -11.85
CA PRO A 180 -3.59 -29.24 -12.54
C PRO A 180 -4.83 -29.96 -11.98
N LEU A 181 -5.12 -29.81 -10.68
CA LEU A 181 -6.38 -30.32 -10.09
C LEU A 181 -7.60 -29.65 -10.76
N LEU A 182 -7.56 -28.33 -10.92
CA LEU A 182 -8.61 -27.56 -11.58
C LEU A 182 -8.72 -27.86 -13.07
N GLN A 183 -7.62 -28.20 -13.74
CA GLN A 183 -7.69 -28.65 -15.14
C GLN A 183 -8.42 -29.99 -15.26
N LYS A 184 -8.25 -30.89 -14.28
CA LYS A 184 -8.90 -32.21 -14.27
C LYS A 184 -10.37 -32.13 -13.85
N PHE A 185 -10.68 -31.38 -12.79
CA PHE A 185 -12.00 -31.36 -12.15
C PHE A 185 -12.79 -30.05 -12.31
N GLY A 186 -12.20 -29.01 -12.90
CA GLY A 186 -12.83 -27.69 -12.97
C GLY A 186 -14.11 -27.63 -13.79
N HIS A 187 -14.35 -28.61 -14.69
CA HIS A 187 -15.62 -28.73 -15.40
C HIS A 187 -16.77 -29.24 -14.51
N LEU A 188 -16.46 -29.99 -13.44
CA LEU A 188 -17.43 -30.47 -12.45
C LEU A 188 -17.71 -29.42 -11.37
N TYR A 189 -16.73 -28.56 -11.09
CA TYR A 189 -16.79 -27.54 -10.05
C TYR A 189 -16.45 -26.14 -10.63
N PRO A 190 -17.31 -25.61 -11.50
CA PRO A 190 -17.02 -24.39 -12.26
C PRO A 190 -16.92 -23.14 -11.37
N ARG A 191 -17.57 -23.10 -10.20
CA ARG A 191 -17.48 -21.94 -9.30
C ARG A 191 -16.14 -21.92 -8.57
N VAL A 192 -15.71 -23.07 -8.03
CA VAL A 192 -14.39 -23.20 -7.39
C VAL A 192 -13.27 -22.90 -8.38
N ALA A 193 -13.36 -23.46 -9.60
CA ALA A 193 -12.40 -23.16 -10.66
C ALA A 193 -12.34 -21.66 -10.98
N ARG A 194 -13.48 -20.98 -11.02
CA ARG A 194 -13.54 -19.54 -11.26
C ARG A 194 -12.93 -18.71 -10.13
N VAL A 195 -13.16 -19.08 -8.88
CA VAL A 195 -12.54 -18.42 -7.71
C VAL A 195 -11.03 -18.57 -7.75
N TYR A 196 -10.52 -19.77 -8.01
CA TYR A 196 -9.07 -19.99 -8.11
C TYR A 196 -8.46 -19.29 -9.32
N ASN A 197 -9.13 -19.31 -10.49
CA ASN A 197 -8.67 -18.55 -11.65
C ASN A 197 -8.61 -17.05 -11.35
N PHE A 198 -9.60 -16.52 -10.63
CA PHE A 198 -9.56 -15.13 -10.16
C PHE A 198 -8.36 -14.89 -9.23
N LEU A 199 -8.14 -15.77 -8.24
CA LEU A 199 -7.00 -15.67 -7.32
C LEU A 199 -5.64 -15.69 -8.05
N PHE A 200 -5.46 -16.60 -9.02
CA PHE A 200 -4.22 -16.69 -9.80
C PHE A 200 -4.02 -15.53 -10.78
N THR A 201 -5.09 -14.84 -11.16
CA THR A 201 -5.04 -13.67 -12.05
C THR A 201 -4.96 -12.35 -11.29
N LEU A 202 -5.07 -12.36 -9.96
CA LEU A 202 -4.80 -11.18 -9.17
C LEU A 202 -3.35 -10.72 -9.41
N PRO A 203 -3.12 -9.43 -9.68
CA PRO A 203 -1.76 -8.92 -9.86
C PRO A 203 -1.01 -8.99 -8.52
N ILE A 204 -0.26 -10.07 -8.31
CA ILE A 204 0.53 -10.32 -7.09
C ILE A 204 1.74 -9.38 -7.01
N THR A 205 2.18 -8.77 -8.12
CA THR A 205 3.33 -7.86 -8.11
C THR A 205 3.13 -6.62 -8.98
N THR A 206 3.43 -5.44 -8.42
CA THR A 206 3.63 -4.21 -9.22
C THR A 206 5.01 -4.19 -9.89
N ALA A 207 5.95 -5.02 -9.44
CA ALA A 207 7.36 -5.01 -9.86
C ALA A 207 7.55 -5.26 -11.38
N THR A 208 6.77 -6.15 -11.98
CA THR A 208 6.84 -6.38 -13.44
C THR A 208 6.35 -5.16 -14.22
N ASN A 209 5.25 -4.55 -13.73
CA ASN A 209 4.72 -3.32 -14.29
C ASN A 209 5.69 -2.15 -14.08
N GLU A 210 6.37 -2.05 -12.94
CA GLU A 210 7.41 -1.05 -12.65
C GLU A 210 8.63 -1.19 -13.57
N ARG A 211 9.06 -2.42 -13.91
CA ARG A 211 10.11 -2.65 -14.91
C ARG A 211 9.68 -2.15 -16.30
N CYS A 212 8.43 -2.38 -16.69
CA CYS A 212 7.86 -1.85 -17.92
C CYS A 212 7.76 -0.31 -17.86
N PHE A 213 7.33 0.27 -16.74
CA PHE A 213 7.24 1.71 -16.54
C PHE A 213 8.61 2.40 -16.50
N SER A 214 9.64 1.75 -15.97
CA SER A 214 11.02 2.25 -15.96
C SER A 214 11.57 2.38 -17.38
N LYS A 215 11.31 1.39 -18.25
CA LYS A 215 11.64 1.49 -19.68
C LYS A 215 10.76 2.52 -20.40
N LEU A 216 9.48 2.59 -20.08
CA LEU A 216 8.57 3.62 -20.59
C LEU A 216 8.99 5.03 -20.17
N LYS A 217 9.61 5.22 -19.00
CA LYS A 217 10.14 6.51 -18.56
C LYS A 217 11.23 7.01 -19.51
N PHE A 218 12.08 6.11 -20.02
CA PHE A 218 13.06 6.45 -21.06
C PHE A 218 12.36 6.89 -22.35
N ILE A 219 11.32 6.19 -22.79
CA ILE A 219 10.53 6.56 -23.98
C ILE A 219 9.82 7.90 -23.77
N LYS A 220 9.16 8.09 -22.63
CA LYS A 220 8.35 9.26 -22.27
C LYS A 220 9.18 10.51 -22.02
N ASN A 221 10.42 10.39 -21.53
CA ASN A 221 11.25 11.56 -21.23
C ASN A 221 12.29 11.83 -22.33
N LYS A 222 12.88 10.78 -22.94
CA LYS A 222 14.00 10.94 -23.88
C LYS A 222 13.55 10.98 -25.35
N LEU A 223 12.41 10.36 -25.70
CA LEU A 223 11.91 10.28 -27.09
C LEU A 223 10.65 11.11 -27.35
N ARG A 224 10.16 11.87 -26.36
CA ARG A 224 8.91 12.65 -26.45
C ARG A 224 8.92 13.73 -27.53
N THR A 225 10.09 14.24 -27.89
CA THR A 225 10.25 15.21 -28.98
C THR A 225 10.14 14.58 -30.37
N THR A 226 10.23 13.25 -30.47
CA THR A 226 10.20 12.49 -31.74
C THR A 226 8.95 11.61 -31.92
N LEU A 227 8.23 11.26 -30.84
CA LEU A 227 7.02 10.42 -30.92
C LEU A 227 5.73 11.25 -30.90
N LYS A 228 4.85 11.04 -31.89
CA LYS A 228 3.46 11.55 -31.88
C LYS A 228 2.63 10.81 -30.81
N ASN A 229 1.71 11.53 -30.14
CA ASN A 229 0.91 11.02 -29.02
C ASN A 229 0.14 9.72 -29.34
N GLU A 230 -0.30 9.53 -30.57
CA GLU A 230 -1.02 8.32 -31.01
C GLU A 230 -0.17 7.05 -30.92
N LYS A 231 1.14 7.14 -31.25
CA LYS A 231 2.07 6.00 -31.13
C LYS A 231 2.39 5.65 -29.68
N LEU A 232 2.32 6.64 -28.78
CA LEU A 232 2.52 6.41 -27.35
C LEU A 232 1.35 5.61 -26.75
N GLY A 233 0.11 5.90 -27.16
CA GLY A 233 -1.08 5.15 -26.76
C GLY A 233 -1.03 3.67 -27.15
N PHE A 234 -0.46 3.36 -28.33
CA PHE A 234 -0.27 1.97 -28.76
C PHE A 234 0.64 1.16 -27.82
N PHE A 235 1.72 1.76 -27.30
CA PHE A 235 2.59 1.08 -26.33
C PHE A 235 1.88 0.79 -25.00
N TYR A 236 0.93 1.62 -24.59
CA TYR A 236 0.13 1.36 -23.39
C TYR A 236 -0.81 0.17 -23.58
N TYR A 237 -1.37 0.00 -24.77
CA TYR A 237 -2.30 -1.10 -25.11
C TYR A 237 -1.62 -2.46 -25.28
N VAL A 238 -0.33 -2.49 -25.61
CA VAL A 238 0.45 -3.73 -25.80
C VAL A 238 1.01 -4.25 -24.48
N LEU A 239 1.09 -3.41 -23.45
CA LEU A 239 1.66 -3.74 -22.14
C LEU A 239 0.61 -4.02 -21.05
N TYR A 240 -0.68 -3.91 -21.37
CA TYR A 240 -1.84 -4.25 -20.54
C TYR A 240 -2.66 -5.35 -21.21
#